data_AF-A0A7S4KB66-F1
#
_entry.id   AF-A0A7S4KB66-F1
#
_cell.length_a   1.000
_cell.length_b   1.000
_cell.length_c   1.000
_cell.angle_alpha   90.00
_cell.angle_beta   90.00
_cell.angle_gamma   90.00
#
_symmetry.space_group_name_H-M   'P 1'
#
loop_
_entity.id
_entity.type
_entity.pdbx_description
1 polymer ?
#
loop_
_entity_poly.entity_id
_entity_poly.type
_entity_poly.pdbx_seq_one_letter_code
_entity_poly.pdbx_strand_id
1 'polypeptide(L)'
;CVKTMKFSVSPVVRCAVEPKNSADLPKLVEGMKRLAKSDPMVLCYTEESGEHIIAASGELHLEICLQDLQNDFMGTQVKVSDPVVSFRETCTAKSNQTCLAKSANKHNRLFVEAEPLTPELCIAIDDGDIRPGIDAKIMGRKLADEFG
;
A
#
# COMPACT_ATOMS: atom_id res chain seq x y z
N CYS A 1 15.14 5.38 16.39
CA CYS A 1 14.01 5.09 15.49
C CYS A 1 14.37 5.58 14.09
N VAL A 2 14.49 4.67 13.11
CA VAL A 2 14.70 5.05 11.71
C VAL A 2 13.45 5.81 11.28
N LYS A 3 13.63 7.08 10.90
CA LYS A 3 12.55 7.94 10.42
C LYS A 3 12.15 7.39 9.04
N THR A 4 11.02 6.70 8.96
CA THR A 4 10.47 6.24 7.67
C THR A 4 10.31 7.48 6.79
N MET A 5 11.04 7.53 5.68
CA MET A 5 10.89 8.62 4.72
C MET A 5 9.47 8.54 4.16
N LYS A 6 8.70 9.63 4.35
CA LYS A 6 7.39 9.78 3.71
C LYS A 6 7.65 10.05 2.23
N PHE A 7 7.56 9.04 1.39
CA PHE A 7 7.56 9.23 -0.05
C PHE A 7 6.21 9.83 -0.46
N SER A 8 6.25 10.92 -1.22
CA SER A 8 5.05 11.63 -1.68
C SER A 8 4.17 10.78 -2.59
N VAL A 9 4.69 9.66 -3.09
CA VAL A 9 4.01 8.78 -4.05
C VAL A 9 4.02 7.36 -3.53
N SER A 10 2.82 6.78 -3.37
CA SER A 10 2.67 5.34 -3.11
C SER A 10 2.83 4.58 -4.43
N PRO A 11 3.51 3.42 -4.46
CA PRO A 11 3.58 2.63 -5.67
C PRO A 11 2.18 2.12 -6.07
N VAL A 12 1.82 2.38 -7.33
CA VAL A 12 0.47 2.16 -7.87
C VAL A 12 0.42 0.91 -8.75
N VAL A 13 1.50 0.66 -9.49
CA VAL A 13 1.61 -0.43 -10.46
C VAL A 13 2.35 -1.59 -9.81
N ARG A 14 1.80 -2.79 -9.91
CA ARG A 14 2.35 -4.03 -9.36
C ARG A 14 2.55 -5.05 -10.46
N CYS A 15 3.60 -5.84 -10.36
CA CYS A 15 3.88 -6.91 -11.30
C CYS A 15 4.45 -8.11 -10.55
N ALA A 16 4.01 -9.31 -10.93
CA ALA A 16 4.60 -10.55 -10.45
C ALA A 16 5.81 -10.91 -11.31
N VAL A 17 6.90 -11.26 -10.63
CA VAL A 17 8.16 -11.68 -11.24
C VAL A 17 8.53 -13.08 -10.81
N GLU A 18 8.87 -13.92 -11.79
CA GLU A 18 9.29 -15.29 -11.56
C GLU A 18 10.59 -15.59 -12.31
N PRO A 19 11.54 -16.34 -11.73
CA PRO A 19 12.72 -16.73 -12.45
C PRO A 19 12.36 -17.77 -13.51
N LYS A 20 12.97 -17.68 -14.69
CA LYS A 20 12.75 -18.66 -15.76
C LYS A 20 13.18 -20.07 -15.36
N ASN A 21 14.16 -20.17 -14.45
CA ASN A 21 14.70 -21.41 -13.93
C ASN A 21 14.57 -21.44 -12.41
N SER A 22 13.97 -22.49 -11.85
CA SER A 22 13.70 -22.57 -10.40
C SER A 22 14.97 -22.60 -9.54
N ALA A 23 16.11 -22.99 -10.11
CA ALA A 23 17.40 -22.98 -9.43
C ALA A 23 17.92 -21.56 -9.11
N ASP A 24 17.42 -20.52 -9.80
CA ASP A 24 17.88 -19.14 -9.64
C ASP A 24 17.00 -18.30 -8.69
N LEU A 25 15.99 -18.89 -8.05
CA LEU A 25 15.19 -18.27 -6.99
C LEU A 25 16.01 -17.50 -5.92
N PRO A 26 17.09 -18.06 -5.34
CA PRO A 26 17.88 -17.33 -4.35
C PRO A 26 18.52 -16.05 -4.91
N LYS A 27 18.91 -16.05 -6.20
CA LYS A 27 19.45 -14.87 -6.87
C LYS A 27 18.37 -13.81 -7.11
N LEU A 28 17.16 -14.23 -7.45
CA LEU A 28 16.01 -13.31 -7.59
C LEU A 28 15.74 -12.58 -6.26
N VAL A 29 15.65 -13.33 -5.15
CA VAL A 29 15.38 -12.74 -3.84
C VAL A 29 16.51 -11.79 -3.41
N GLU A 30 17.77 -12.13 -3.68
CA GLU A 30 18.88 -11.22 -3.42
C GLU A 30 18.84 -9.99 -4.32
N GLY A 31 18.52 -10.17 -5.60
CA GLY A 31 18.38 -9.09 -6.58
C GLY A 31 17.28 -8.11 -6.21
N MET A 32 16.10 -8.60 -5.80
CA MET A 32 15.00 -7.77 -5.31
C MET A 32 15.39 -6.96 -4.07
N LYS A 33 16.16 -7.55 -3.15
CA LYS A 33 16.69 -6.84 -1.98
C LYS A 33 17.69 -5.75 -2.35
N ARG A 34 18.47 -5.94 -3.42
CA ARG A 34 19.39 -4.91 -3.94
C ARG A 34 18.65 -3.82 -4.68
N LEU A 35 17.64 -4.17 -5.48
CA LEU A 35 16.76 -3.23 -6.17
C LEU A 35 16.05 -2.30 -5.16
N ALA A 36 15.48 -2.85 -4.09
CA ALA A 36 14.85 -2.05 -3.03
C ALA A 36 15.83 -1.15 -2.24
N LYS A 37 17.14 -1.41 -2.31
CA LYS A 37 18.18 -0.52 -1.77
C LYS A 37 18.60 0.55 -2.77
N SER A 38 18.53 0.24 -4.07
CA SER A 38 18.83 1.15 -5.17
C SER A 38 17.75 2.23 -5.28
N ASP A 39 16.50 1.80 -5.36
CA ASP A 39 15.35 2.68 -5.45
C ASP A 39 14.43 2.51 -4.22
N PRO A 40 14.31 3.52 -3.35
CA PRO A 40 13.47 3.44 -2.17
C PRO A 40 11.97 3.61 -2.47
N MET A 41 11.59 4.02 -3.68
CA MET A 41 10.18 4.08 -4.10
C MET A 41 9.63 2.73 -4.57
N VAL A 42 10.51 1.76 -4.82
CA VAL A 42 10.12 0.40 -5.22
C VAL A 42 9.83 -0.43 -3.97
N LEU A 43 8.67 -1.06 -3.93
CA LEU A 43 8.34 -2.04 -2.90
C LEU A 43 8.43 -3.44 -3.49
N CYS A 44 9.39 -4.20 -2.97
CA CYS A 44 9.57 -5.61 -3.28
C CYS A 44 9.09 -6.44 -2.10
N TYR A 45 8.09 -7.30 -2.30
CA TYR A 45 7.60 -8.21 -1.27
C TYR A 45 7.16 -9.54 -1.88
N THR A 46 7.09 -10.57 -1.03
CA THR A 46 6.60 -11.89 -1.43
C THR A 46 5.21 -12.07 -0.83
N GLU A 47 4.23 -12.46 -1.63
CA GLU A 47 2.89 -12.79 -1.15
C GLU A 47 2.85 -14.19 -0.50
N GLU A 48 1.80 -14.47 0.27
CA GLU A 48 1.57 -15.79 0.88
C GLU A 48 1.37 -16.89 -0.17
N SER A 49 1.00 -16.53 -1.40
CA SER A 49 0.94 -17.41 -2.58
C SER A 49 2.31 -17.95 -3.00
N GLY A 50 3.40 -17.33 -2.54
CA GLY A 50 4.76 -17.62 -2.98
C GLY A 50 5.21 -16.81 -4.19
N GLU A 51 4.36 -15.91 -4.70
CA GLU A 51 4.70 -15.02 -5.79
C GLU A 51 5.54 -13.84 -5.30
N HIS A 52 6.53 -13.44 -6.12
CA HIS A 52 7.35 -12.27 -5.85
C HIS A 52 6.77 -11.07 -6.58
N ILE A 53 6.37 -10.05 -5.83
CA ILE A 53 5.75 -8.84 -6.37
C ILE A 53 6.74 -7.69 -6.31
N ILE A 54 6.83 -6.95 -7.42
CA ILE A 54 7.49 -5.65 -7.50
C ILE A 54 6.40 -4.60 -7.72
N ALA A 55 6.36 -3.60 -6.85
CA ALA A 55 5.47 -2.47 -6.97
C ALA A 55 6.26 -1.18 -7.23
N ALA A 56 5.86 -0.44 -8.26
CA ALA A 56 6.48 0.80 -8.70
C ALA A 56 5.46 1.94 -8.83
N SER A 57 5.95 3.17 -8.87
CA SER A 57 5.13 4.38 -8.95
C SER A 57 4.39 4.53 -10.30
N GLY A 58 4.94 3.99 -11.39
CA GLY A 58 4.34 4.05 -12.72
C GLY A 58 4.96 3.04 -13.69
N GLU A 59 4.42 2.98 -14.91
CA GLU A 59 4.79 2.01 -15.94
C GLU A 59 6.25 2.14 -16.38
N LEU A 60 6.68 3.37 -16.74
CA LEU A 60 8.08 3.63 -17.12
C LEU A 60 9.06 3.24 -16.00
N HIS A 61 8.69 3.52 -14.75
CA HIS A 61 9.53 3.17 -13.60
C HIS A 61 9.63 1.65 -13.45
N LEU A 62 8.53 0.93 -13.63
CA LEU A 62 8.50 -0.53 -13.61
C LEU A 62 9.41 -1.13 -14.70
N GLU A 63 9.37 -0.60 -15.93
CA GLU A 63 10.21 -1.06 -17.03
C GLU A 63 11.71 -0.94 -16.72
N ILE A 64 12.13 0.22 -16.20
CA ILE A 64 13.53 0.47 -15.81
C ILE A 64 13.94 -0.50 -14.69
N CYS A 65 13.11 -0.66 -13.66
CA CYS A 65 13.39 -1.60 -12.57
C CYS A 65 13.52 -3.05 -13.04
N LEU A 66 12.70 -3.48 -14.01
CA LEU A 66 12.78 -4.81 -14.59
C LEU A 66 14.07 -4.99 -15.41
N GLN A 67 14.49 -3.95 -16.13
CA GLN A 67 15.72 -3.95 -16.89
C GLN A 67 16.95 -4.03 -15.97
N ASP A 68 16.98 -3.27 -14.88
CA ASP A 68 18.05 -3.29 -13.89
C ASP A 68 18.11 -4.65 -13.18
N LEU A 69 16.95 -5.22 -12.84
CA LEU A 69 16.85 -6.55 -12.25
C LEU A 69 17.43 -7.64 -13.17
N GLN A 70 17.16 -7.56 -14.47
CA GLN A 70 17.66 -8.51 -15.47
C GLN A 70 19.16 -8.34 -15.74
N ASN A 71 19.64 -7.11 -15.91
CA ASN A 71 21.00 -6.84 -16.36
C ASN A 71 22.02 -6.83 -15.20
N ASP A 72 21.70 -6.13 -14.12
CA ASP A 72 22.70 -5.80 -13.08
C ASP A 72 22.63 -6.75 -11.87
N PHE A 73 21.44 -7.29 -11.56
CA PHE A 73 21.24 -8.05 -10.31
C PHE A 73 21.16 -9.56 -10.49
N MET A 74 20.48 -10.07 -11.53
CA MET A 74 20.40 -11.52 -11.81
C MET A 74 21.26 -11.99 -12.99
N GLY A 75 21.39 -11.17 -14.04
CA GLY A 75 22.02 -11.60 -15.30
C GLY A 75 21.25 -12.69 -16.06
N THR A 76 19.99 -12.95 -15.69
CA THR A 76 19.15 -14.03 -16.23
C THR A 76 17.76 -13.49 -16.57
N GLN A 77 17.16 -14.01 -17.64
CA GLN A 77 15.80 -13.64 -18.03
C GLN A 77 14.76 -14.02 -16.96
N VAL A 78 13.91 -13.06 -16.61
CA VAL A 78 12.82 -13.19 -15.64
C VAL A 78 11.50 -13.21 -16.42
N LYS A 79 10.56 -14.03 -15.99
CA LYS A 79 9.17 -13.97 -16.47
C LYS A 79 8.45 -12.89 -15.67
N VAL A 80 7.72 -12.06 -16.38
CA VAL A 80 7.05 -10.87 -15.86
C VAL A 80 5.58 -11.02 -16.22
N SER A 81 4.68 -10.88 -15.25
CA SER A 81 3.24 -10.86 -15.50
C SER A 81 2.79 -9.50 -16.04
N ASP A 82 1.56 -9.42 -16.54
CA ASP A 82 0.98 -8.14 -16.90
C ASP A 82 0.93 -7.20 -15.68
N PRO A 83 1.22 -5.90 -15.85
CA PRO A 83 1.17 -4.93 -14.77
C PRO A 83 -0.28 -4.72 -14.31
N VAL A 84 -0.51 -4.87 -13.02
CA VAL A 84 -1.81 -4.68 -12.38
C VAL A 84 -1.77 -3.44 -11.50
N VAL A 85 -2.83 -2.63 -11.59
CA VAL A 85 -2.99 -1.44 -10.74
C VAL A 85 -3.70 -1.82 -9.45
N SER A 86 -3.19 -1.34 -8.31
CA SER A 86 -3.88 -1.52 -7.02
C SER A 86 -5.07 -0.58 -6.91
N PHE A 87 -6.27 -1.16 -6.83
CA PHE A 87 -7.50 -0.42 -6.57
C PHE A 87 -7.63 -0.11 -5.07
N ARG A 88 -8.26 1.03 -4.77
CA ARG A 88 -8.72 1.39 -3.41
C ARG A 88 -10.22 1.58 -3.44
N GLU A 89 -10.86 1.26 -2.34
CA GLU A 89 -12.31 1.35 -2.18
C GLU A 89 -12.68 2.64 -1.44
N THR A 90 -13.80 3.26 -1.83
CA THR A 90 -14.35 4.43 -1.15
C THR A 90 -15.87 4.38 -1.17
N CYS A 91 -16.50 5.02 -0.18
CA CYS A 91 -17.95 5.21 -0.13
C CYS A 91 -18.30 6.55 -0.76
N THR A 92 -19.36 6.60 -1.57
CA THR A 92 -19.82 7.85 -2.22
C THR A 92 -21.01 8.50 -1.51
N ALA A 93 -21.77 7.72 -0.74
CA ALA A 93 -22.97 8.17 -0.05
C ALA A 93 -23.08 7.50 1.32
N LYS A 94 -23.89 8.09 2.20
CA LYS A 94 -24.21 7.51 3.50
C LYS A 94 -24.93 6.18 3.33
N SER A 95 -24.60 5.22 4.19
CA SER A 95 -25.30 3.93 4.25
C SER A 95 -26.79 4.14 4.52
N ASN A 96 -27.63 3.46 3.73
CA ASN A 96 -29.08 3.49 3.91
C ASN A 96 -29.55 2.76 5.18
N GLN A 97 -28.74 1.87 5.73
CA GLN A 97 -29.09 1.09 6.92
C GLN A 97 -27.88 0.94 7.85
N THR A 98 -28.14 0.99 9.15
CA THR A 98 -27.18 0.64 10.19
C THR A 98 -26.89 -0.85 10.17
N CYS A 99 -25.65 -1.23 9.86
CA CYS A 99 -25.22 -2.63 9.84
C CYS A 99 -24.99 -3.14 11.27
N LEU A 100 -25.54 -4.31 11.61
CA LEU A 100 -25.36 -4.95 12.92
C LEU A 100 -24.42 -6.16 12.80
N ALA A 101 -23.25 -6.06 13.43
CA ALA A 101 -22.35 -7.19 13.63
C ALA A 101 -22.47 -7.74 15.06
N LYS A 102 -22.51 -9.07 15.20
CA LYS A 102 -22.54 -9.75 16.50
C LYS A 102 -21.27 -10.58 16.66
N SER A 103 -20.66 -10.53 17.83
CA SER A 103 -19.55 -11.44 18.14
C SER A 103 -20.04 -12.89 18.22
N ALA A 104 -19.17 -13.86 17.95
CA ALA A 104 -19.50 -15.29 17.98
C ALA A 104 -20.06 -15.74 19.35
N ASN A 105 -19.55 -15.13 20.44
CA ASN A 105 -20.04 -15.35 21.80
C ASN A 105 -21.38 -14.64 22.11
N LYS A 106 -21.95 -13.88 21.16
CA LYS A 106 -23.21 -13.11 21.27
C LYS A 106 -23.26 -12.03 22.35
N HIS A 107 -22.16 -11.75 23.05
CA HIS A 107 -22.10 -10.73 24.10
C HIS A 107 -21.94 -9.32 23.54
N ASN A 108 -21.28 -9.16 22.40
CA ASN A 108 -21.02 -7.86 21.81
C ASN A 108 -21.84 -7.67 20.53
N ARG A 109 -22.41 -6.47 20.41
CA ARG A 109 -23.15 -6.01 19.24
C ARG A 109 -22.56 -4.68 18.79
N LEU A 110 -22.14 -4.61 17.54
CA LEU A 110 -21.59 -3.41 16.92
C LEU A 110 -22.59 -2.91 15.88
N PHE A 111 -22.93 -1.63 15.97
CA PHE A 111 -23.76 -0.92 15.02
C PHE A 111 -22.86 0.05 14.26
N VAL A 112 -22.81 -0.08 12.93
CA VAL A 112 -21.90 0.71 12.09
C VAL A 112 -22.68 1.30 10.91
N GLU A 113 -22.44 2.58 10.66
CA GLU A 113 -22.84 3.29 9.44
C GLU A 113 -21.58 3.83 8.78
N ALA A 114 -21.56 3.83 7.44
CA ALA A 114 -20.50 4.41 6.65
C ALA A 114 -21.02 5.70 6.00
N GLU A 115 -20.19 6.74 5.98
CA GLU A 115 -20.44 8.01 5.32
C GLU A 115 -19.14 8.49 4.68
N PRO A 116 -19.16 9.08 3.47
CA PRO A 116 -17.97 9.66 2.87
C PRO A 116 -17.38 10.77 3.76
N LEU A 117 -16.06 10.75 3.92
CA LEU A 117 -15.34 11.86 4.53
C LEU A 117 -15.17 13.00 3.53
N THR A 118 -15.09 14.24 4.04
CA THR A 118 -14.75 15.39 3.21
C THR A 118 -13.30 15.27 2.71
N PRO A 119 -13.00 15.71 1.46
CA PRO A 119 -11.67 15.56 0.88
C PRO A 119 -10.60 16.33 1.68
N GLU A 120 -10.96 17.47 2.27
CA GLU A 120 -10.07 18.28 3.10
C GLU A 120 -9.63 17.51 4.36
N LEU A 121 -10.57 16.80 4.99
CA LEU A 121 -10.30 15.99 6.17
C LEU A 121 -9.37 14.81 5.81
N CYS A 122 -9.56 14.18 4.65
CA CYS A 122 -8.67 13.12 4.17
C CYS A 122 -7.22 13.60 4.04
N ILE A 123 -7.00 14.78 3.45
CA ILE A 123 -5.66 15.36 3.29
C ILE A 123 -5.03 15.67 4.65
N ALA A 124 -5.79 16.27 5.57
CA ALA A 124 -5.30 16.58 6.91
C ALA A 124 -4.91 15.31 7.73
N ILE A 125 -5.61 14.20 7.48
CA ILE A 125 -5.26 12.90 8.06
C ILE A 125 -3.95 12.36 7.45
N ASP A 126 -3.80 12.42 6.12
CA ASP A 126 -2.60 11.94 5.41
C ASP A 126 -1.34 12.74 5.77
N ASP A 127 -1.47 14.06 5.92
CA ASP A 127 -0.39 14.95 6.36
C ASP A 127 0.00 14.68 7.82
N GLY A 128 -0.96 14.22 8.62
CA GLY A 128 -0.77 13.80 10.01
C GLY A 128 -1.11 14.87 11.04
N ASP A 129 -1.84 15.91 10.63
CA ASP A 129 -2.41 16.93 11.51
C ASP A 129 -3.49 16.33 12.43
N ILE A 130 -4.20 15.33 11.92
CA ILE A 130 -5.18 14.53 12.66
C ILE A 130 -4.66 13.11 12.79
N ARG A 131 -4.26 12.73 14.01
CA ARG A 131 -3.71 11.39 14.30
C ARG A 131 -4.17 10.85 15.65
N PRO A 132 -4.25 9.52 15.80
CA PRO A 132 -4.49 8.89 17.10
C PRO A 132 -3.39 9.30 18.10
N GLY A 133 -3.79 9.73 19.31
CA GLY A 133 -2.86 10.13 20.38
C GLY A 133 -2.76 11.63 20.66
N ILE A 134 -3.42 12.48 19.87
CA ILE A 134 -3.70 13.87 20.26
C ILE A 134 -4.81 13.86 21.32
N ASP A 135 -4.76 14.77 22.28
CA ASP A 135 -5.82 14.96 23.27
C ASP A 135 -7.18 15.16 22.57
N ALA A 136 -8.18 14.39 23.02
CA ALA A 136 -9.49 14.33 22.39
C ALA A 136 -10.22 15.67 22.39
N LYS A 137 -9.94 16.56 23.36
CA LYS A 137 -10.57 17.88 23.44
C LYS A 137 -10.00 18.84 22.40
N ILE A 138 -8.69 18.75 22.16
CA ILE A 138 -8.01 19.55 21.14
C ILE A 138 -8.41 19.07 19.75
N MET A 139 -8.42 17.75 19.54
CA MET A 139 -8.86 17.14 18.28
C MET A 139 -10.32 17.47 17.99
N GLY A 140 -11.22 17.33 18.97
CA GLY A 140 -12.63 17.64 18.81
C GLY A 140 -12.91 19.10 18.45
N ARG A 141 -12.14 20.05 19.01
CA ARG A 141 -12.22 21.47 18.62
C ARG A 141 -11.77 21.69 17.18
N LYS A 142 -10.61 21.16 16.80
CA LYS A 142 -10.12 21.27 15.42
C LYS A 142 -11.09 20.68 14.41
N LEU A 143 -11.64 19.50 14.70
CA LEU A 143 -12.63 18.86 13.82
C LEU A 143 -13.89 19.70 13.67
N ALA A 144 -14.38 20.32 14.75
CA ALA A 144 -15.57 21.17 14.71
C ALA A 144 -15.33 22.53 14.04
N ASP A 145 -14.16 23.13 14.25
CA ASP A 145 -13.84 24.47 13.76
C ASP A 145 -13.38 24.48 12.29
N GLU A 146 -12.67 23.42 11.85
CA GLU A 146 -12.09 23.33 10.50
C GLU A 146 -12.90 22.44 9.54
N PHE A 147 -13.67 21.45 10.03
CA PHE A 147 -14.33 20.44 9.19
C PHE A 147 -15.82 20.19 9.55
N GLY A 148 -16.37 20.94 10.50
CA GLY A 148 -17.70 20.73 11.10
C GLY A 148 -18.82 21.61 10.54
#